data_AF-A0A087T852-F1
#
_entry.id   AF-A0A087T852-F1
#
_cell.length_a   1.000
_cell.length_b   1.000
_cell.length_c   1.000
_cell.angle_alpha   90.00
_cell.angle_beta   90.00
_cell.angle_gamma   90.00
#
_symmetry.space_group_name_H-M   'P 1'
#
loop_
_entity.id
_entity.type
_entity.pdbx_description
1 polymer ?
#
loop_
_entity_poly.entity_id
_entity_poly.type
_entity_poly.pdbx_seq_one_letter_code
_entity_poly.pdbx_strand_id
1 'polypeptide(L)'
;MAGDCTESPRCSLDEIGCLKLSGILQAFNSGLSEEQAWAICYQSAKCMVNEWNSDSSSCYCLSDTSHVLIHKDGYIHRSTVKLSSK
;
A
#
# COMPACT_ATOMS: atom_id res chain seq x y z
N MET A 1 19.45 7.50 -31.60
CA MET A 1 18.00 7.21 -31.51
C MET A 1 17.64 7.35 -30.04
N ALA A 2 16.99 8.45 -29.66
CA ALA A 2 16.50 8.63 -28.30
C ALA A 2 15.28 7.74 -28.12
N GLY A 3 15.42 6.67 -27.34
CA GLY A 3 14.28 5.92 -26.84
C GLY A 3 13.63 6.76 -25.76
N ASP A 4 12.44 7.26 -26.05
CA ASP A 4 11.57 7.89 -25.06
C ASP A 4 11.14 6.78 -24.09
N CYS A 5 11.85 6.66 -22.96
CA CYS A 5 11.45 5.78 -21.88
C CYS A 5 10.22 6.42 -21.25
N THR A 6 9.03 5.99 -21.69
CA THR A 6 7.77 6.27 -20.99
C THR A 6 7.78 5.50 -19.66
N GLU A 7 8.61 5.95 -18.72
CA GLU A 7 8.62 5.44 -17.37
C GLU A 7 7.31 5.91 -16.71
N SER A 8 6.39 4.98 -16.47
CA SER A 8 5.25 5.26 -15.60
C SER A 8 5.79 5.85 -14.29
N PRO A 9 5.23 6.95 -13.77
CA PRO A 9 5.78 7.63 -12.62
C PRO A 9 5.94 6.65 -11.46
N ARG A 10 7.19 6.44 -11.03
CA ARG A 10 7.59 5.37 -10.09
C ARG A 10 6.88 5.45 -8.73
N CYS A 11 6.36 6.63 -8.39
CA CYS A 11 5.58 6.90 -7.19
C CYS A 11 4.59 8.03 -7.49
N SER A 12 3.44 7.69 -8.08
CA SER A 12 2.33 8.63 -8.34
C SER A 12 1.09 8.23 -7.57
N LEU A 13 0.36 9.24 -7.07
CA LEU A 13 -0.95 9.03 -6.47
C LEU A 13 -1.89 8.41 -7.51
N ASP A 14 -2.58 7.35 -7.09
CA ASP A 14 -3.69 6.79 -7.84
C ASP A 14 -4.92 7.73 -7.81
N GLU A 15 -5.96 7.44 -8.58
CA GLU A 15 -7.20 8.23 -8.64
C GLU A 15 -7.88 8.39 -7.26
N ILE A 16 -7.63 7.44 -6.36
CA ILE A 16 -8.10 7.43 -4.96
C ILE A 16 -7.12 8.08 -3.97
N GLY A 17 -6.08 8.76 -4.45
CA GLY A 17 -5.11 9.45 -3.58
C GLY A 17 -4.21 8.51 -2.76
N CYS A 18 -3.98 7.29 -3.26
CA CYS A 18 -3.15 6.28 -2.60
C CYS A 18 -1.84 6.02 -3.35
N LEU A 19 -0.82 5.59 -2.60
CA LEU A 19 0.47 5.11 -3.11
C LEU A 19 0.68 3.67 -2.69
N LYS A 20 1.29 2.87 -3.57
CA LYS A 20 1.75 1.52 -3.21
C LYS A 20 3.05 1.61 -2.41
N LEU A 21 3.18 0.80 -1.36
CA LEU A 21 4.42 0.72 -0.59
C LEU A 21 5.62 0.32 -1.46
N SER A 22 5.43 -0.58 -2.44
CA SER A 22 6.48 -0.94 -3.40
C SER A 22 6.99 0.26 -4.20
N GLY A 23 6.12 1.18 -4.61
CA GLY A 23 6.51 2.41 -5.31
C GLY A 23 7.28 3.39 -4.42
N ILE A 24 6.91 3.48 -3.14
CA ILE A 24 7.62 4.28 -2.14
C ILE A 24 9.05 3.74 -1.95
N LEU A 25 9.19 2.43 -1.71
CA LEU A 25 10.50 1.79 -1.52
C LEU A 25 11.42 1.99 -2.74
N GLN A 26 10.86 1.89 -3.95
CA GLN A 26 11.62 2.14 -5.18
C GLN A 26 12.02 3.60 -5.34
N ALA A 27 11.14 4.55 -4.99
CA ALA A 27 11.42 5.98 -5.14
C ALA A 27 12.53 6.47 -4.19
N PHE A 28 12.54 5.98 -2.95
CA PHE A 28 13.58 6.32 -1.99
C PHE A 28 14.87 5.53 -2.19
N ASN A 29 14.82 4.41 -2.93
CA ASN A 29 15.94 3.48 -3.15
C ASN A 29 16.62 3.08 -1.82
N SER A 30 15.82 2.99 -0.75
CA SER A 30 16.26 2.70 0.60
C SER A 30 15.20 1.90 1.35
N GLY A 31 15.62 1.21 2.42
CA GLY A 31 14.69 0.61 3.37
C GLY A 31 13.91 1.66 4.15
N LEU A 32 12.87 1.21 4.84
CA LEU A 32 12.11 2.02 5.78
C LEU A 32 12.92 2.26 7.07
N SER A 33 12.66 3.40 7.72
CA SER A 33 13.06 3.56 9.13
C SER A 33 12.24 2.64 10.03
N GLU A 34 12.70 2.44 11.26
CA GLU A 34 11.98 1.61 12.24
C GLU A 34 10.59 2.20 12.55
N GLU A 35 10.49 3.52 12.71
CA GLU A 35 9.24 4.23 12.97
C GLU A 35 8.26 4.09 11.80
N GLN A 36 8.77 4.15 10.57
CA GLN A 36 7.95 3.96 9.37
C GLN A 36 7.42 2.53 9.29
N ALA A 37 8.27 1.53 9.59
CA ALA A 37 7.85 0.14 9.64
C ALA A 37 6.76 -0.08 10.72
N TRP A 38 6.96 0.47 11.91
CA TRP A 38 5.95 0.42 12.98
C TRP A 38 4.63 1.08 12.59
N ALA A 39 4.68 2.26 11.97
CA ALA A 39 3.49 2.96 11.52
C ALA A 39 2.70 2.16 10.46
N ILE A 40 3.40 1.56 9.49
CA ILE A 40 2.77 0.72 8.47
C ILE A 40 2.14 -0.52 9.10
N CYS A 41 2.86 -1.22 9.97
CA CYS A 41 2.33 -2.39 10.67
C CYS A 41 1.07 -2.04 11.49
N TYR A 42 1.13 -0.96 12.28
CA TYR A 42 0.01 -0.51 13.11
C TYR A 42 -1.22 -0.14 12.26
N GLN A 43 -1.02 0.69 11.23
CA GLN A 43 -2.14 1.13 10.39
C GLN A 43 -2.72 -0.01 9.54
N SER A 44 -1.90 -0.97 9.12
CA SER A 44 -2.35 -2.16 8.40
C SER A 44 -3.21 -3.05 9.31
N ALA A 45 -2.72 -3.34 10.52
CA ALA A 45 -3.48 -4.11 11.52
C ALA A 45 -4.79 -3.43 11.88
N LYS A 46 -4.78 -2.10 12.09
CA LYS A 46 -5.99 -1.31 12.35
C LYS A 46 -6.99 -1.40 11.20
N CYS A 47 -6.52 -1.32 9.95
CA CYS A 47 -7.36 -1.49 8.77
C CYS A 47 -7.98 -2.90 8.71
N MET A 48 -7.18 -3.95 8.95
CA MET A 48 -7.65 -5.34 8.96
C MET A 48 -8.70 -5.59 10.04
N VAL A 49 -8.49 -5.07 11.26
CA VAL A 49 -9.46 -5.18 12.36
C VAL A 49 -10.77 -4.47 12.03
N ASN A 50 -10.71 -3.27 11.44
CA ASN A 50 -11.91 -2.53 11.05
C ASN A 50 -12.73 -3.26 9.98
N GLU A 51 -12.06 -3.84 8.97
CA GLU A 51 -12.75 -4.59 7.92
C GLU A 51 -13.26 -5.94 8.45
N TRP A 52 -12.51 -6.63 9.33
CA TRP A 52 -12.96 -7.86 10.00
C TRP A 52 -14.23 -7.64 10.84
N ASN A 53 -14.30 -6.52 11.56
CA ASN A 53 -15.48 -6.14 12.34
C ASN A 53 -16.68 -5.77 11.44
N SER A 54 -16.42 -5.35 10.20
CA SER A 54 -17.45 -5.01 9.23
C SER A 54 -17.96 -6.26 8.48
N ASP A 55 -17.06 -7.21 8.18
CA ASP A 55 -17.36 -8.46 7.49
C ASP A 55 -16.37 -9.56 7.93
N SER A 56 -16.80 -10.40 8.87
CA SER A 56 -15.97 -11.47 9.44
C SER A 56 -15.89 -12.74 8.57
N SER A 57 -16.41 -12.70 7.33
CA SER A 57 -16.39 -13.86 6.43
C SER A 57 -15.05 -14.08 5.72
N SER A 58 -14.13 -13.10 5.80
CA SER A 58 -12.92 -13.04 4.97
C SER A 58 -11.64 -13.09 5.80
N CYS A 59 -10.72 -13.97 5.43
CA CYS A 59 -9.35 -13.95 5.92
C CYS A 59 -8.48 -13.05 5.02
N TYR A 60 -7.70 -12.16 5.63
CA TYR A 60 -6.84 -11.22 4.90
C TYR A 60 -5.37 -11.64 5.04
N CYS A 61 -4.64 -11.72 3.92
CA CYS A 61 -3.22 -12.03 3.89
C CYS A 61 -2.48 -11.03 3.00
N LEU A 62 -1.46 -10.37 3.55
CA LEU A 62 -0.58 -9.46 2.83
C LEU A 62 0.72 -10.18 2.51
N SER A 63 0.85 -10.70 1.30
CA SER A 63 2.06 -11.40 0.83
C SER A 63 3.08 -10.51 0.13
N ASP A 64 2.67 -9.34 -0.36
CA ASP A 64 3.52 -8.44 -1.15
C ASP A 64 3.33 -6.97 -0.74
N THR A 65 4.41 -6.19 -0.81
CA THR A 65 4.38 -4.75 -0.50
C THR A 65 3.50 -3.95 -1.47
N SER A 66 3.26 -4.45 -2.68
CA SER A 66 2.37 -3.84 -3.66
C SER A 66 0.90 -3.90 -3.27
N HIS A 67 0.53 -4.76 -2.32
CA HIS A 67 -0.83 -4.81 -1.76
C HIS A 67 -1.07 -3.67 -0.77
N VAL A 68 -0.02 -3.10 -0.17
CA VAL A 68 -0.15 -2.05 0.84
C VAL A 68 -0.36 -0.70 0.16
N LEU A 69 -1.56 -0.16 0.32
CA LEU A 69 -1.97 1.14 -0.22
C LEU A 69 -2.02 2.18 0.89
N ILE A 70 -1.15 3.18 0.80
CA ILE A 70 -1.02 4.28 1.76
C ILE A 70 -1.71 5.50 1.17
N HIS A 71 -2.78 5.99 1.82
CA HIS A 71 -3.44 7.23 1.43
C HIS A 71 -2.57 8.44 1.79
N LYS A 72 -2.66 9.53 1.03
CA LYS A 72 -1.92 10.78 1.29
C LYS A 72 -2.13 11.37 2.69
N ASP A 73 -3.24 11.03 3.34
CA ASP A 73 -3.57 11.45 4.72
C ASP A 73 -2.93 10.55 5.79
N GLY A 74 -2.13 9.55 5.41
CA GLY A 74 -1.34 8.73 6.34
C GLY A 74 -2.05 7.50 6.92
N TYR A 75 -3.18 7.09 6.35
CA TYR A 75 -3.87 5.85 6.70
C TYR A 75 -3.72 4.78 5.61
N ILE A 76 -3.85 3.50 6.00
CA ILE A 76 -3.87 2.38 5.06
C ILE A 76 -5.27 2.24 4.48
N HIS A 77 -5.38 2.23 3.16
CA HIS A 77 -6.65 2.16 2.47
C HIS A 77 -7.23 0.74 2.52
N ARG A 78 -8.55 0.61 2.67
CA ARG A 78 -9.27 -0.68 2.77
C ARG A 78 -9.03 -1.64 1.60
N SER A 79 -8.69 -1.12 0.43
CA SER A 79 -8.33 -1.96 -0.73
C SER A 79 -7.06 -2.78 -0.49
N THR A 80 -6.26 -2.42 0.52
CA THR A 80 -5.11 -3.22 0.97
C THR A 80 -5.53 -4.62 1.42
N VAL A 81 -6.69 -4.74 2.06
CA VAL A 81 -7.16 -6.02 2.62
C VAL A 81 -8.17 -6.71 1.69
N LYS A 82 -8.85 -5.96 0.83
CA LYS A 82 -9.73 -6.51 -0.21
C LYS A 82 -8.92 -6.92 -1.44
N LEU A 83 -8.16 -7.99 -1.31
CA LEU A 83 -7.66 -8.72 -2.47
C LEU A 83 -8.88 -9.31 -3.19
N SER A 84 -9.34 -8.64 -4.25
CA SER A 84 -10.26 -9.24 -5.20
C SER A 84 -9.51 -10.38 -5.89
N SER A 85 -9.71 -11.62 -5.43
CA SER A 85 -9.40 -12.79 -6.24
C SER A 85 -10.07 -12.58 -7.59
N LYS A 86 -9.25 -12.52 -8.64
CA LYS A 86 -9.70 -12.45 -10.02
C LYS A 86 -9.74 -13.86 -10.58
#